data_AF-A0A948J098-F1
#
_entry.id   AF-A0A948J098-F1
#
_cell.length_a   1.000
_cell.length_b   1.000
_cell.length_c   1.000
_cell.angle_alpha   90.00
_cell.angle_beta   90.00
_cell.angle_gamma   90.00
#
_symmetry.space_group_name_H-M   'P 1'
#
loop_
_entity.id
_entity.type
_entity.pdbx_description
1 polymer ?
#
loop_
_entity_poly.entity_id
_entity_poly.type
_entity_poly.pdbx_seq_one_letter_code
_entity_poly.pdbx_strand_id
1 'polypeptide(L)'
;MAVALTATALPAAAQQVPPPSYASFSERLPCVHRIGRCFDATIGGKPVEVIADKAEFDKLKALLQTLNNHVRDVHWIVREPVKGTLALEVETRANTLGLPLVGDEKEEPDVTGYALDGQDLESESELVAQQSVRVNGQPVVTQQETLTQDFLPPGRYAFAIKYLGRKNWDRKWVFLTVVK
;
A
#
# COMPACT_ATOMS: atom_id res chain seq x y z
N MET A 1 42.74 18.89 4.14
CA MET A 1 41.31 18.85 3.77
C MET A 1 40.86 17.40 3.80
N ALA A 2 40.07 17.01 4.80
CA ALA A 2 39.49 15.68 4.88
C ALA A 2 38.06 15.75 4.31
N VAL A 3 37.79 14.98 3.25
CA VAL A 3 36.46 14.83 2.69
C VAL A 3 35.77 13.73 3.49
N ALA A 4 34.78 14.10 4.30
CA ALA A 4 33.90 13.16 4.97
C ALA A 4 32.90 12.61 3.94
N LEU A 5 33.06 11.34 3.56
CA LEU A 5 32.02 10.59 2.87
C LEU A 5 30.92 10.25 3.89
N THR A 6 29.81 10.98 3.87
CA THR A 6 28.57 10.56 4.52
C THR A 6 27.94 9.46 3.67
N ALA A 7 28.27 8.21 3.99
CA ALA A 7 27.51 7.07 3.51
C ALA A 7 26.12 7.12 4.16
N THR A 8 25.09 7.44 3.38
CA THR A 8 23.70 7.18 3.75
C THR A 8 23.49 5.67 3.73
N ALA A 9 23.76 5.03 4.86
CA ALA A 9 23.45 3.62 5.05
C ALA A 9 21.92 3.45 4.98
N LEU A 10 21.44 2.82 3.91
CA LEU A 10 20.12 2.21 3.90
C LEU A 10 20.06 1.20 5.06
N PRO A 11 18.93 1.10 5.78
CA PRO A 11 18.82 0.15 6.88
C PRO A 11 19.15 -1.27 6.39
N ALA A 12 19.89 -1.99 7.23
CA ALA A 12 20.24 -3.38 7.05
C ALA A 12 19.03 -4.20 6.60
N ALA A 13 19.25 -5.17 5.70
CA ALA A 13 18.25 -6.10 5.18
C ALA A 13 17.18 -6.38 6.24
N ALA A 14 15.99 -5.80 6.05
CA ALA A 14 14.91 -5.88 7.02
C ALA A 14 14.67 -7.36 7.31
N GLN A 15 14.88 -7.78 8.57
CA GLN A 15 14.49 -9.11 9.02
C GLN A 15 13.05 -9.34 8.56
N GLN A 16 12.85 -10.42 7.79
CA GLN A 16 11.54 -10.75 7.24
C GLN A 16 10.53 -10.80 8.39
N VAL A 17 9.61 -9.84 8.41
CA VAL A 17 8.57 -9.77 9.43
C VAL A 17 7.74 -11.06 9.33
N PRO A 18 7.67 -11.86 10.41
CA PRO A 18 6.93 -13.12 10.38
C PRO A 18 5.46 -12.81 10.08
N PRO A 19 4.74 -13.75 9.45
CA PRO A 19 3.32 -13.54 9.23
C PRO A 19 2.58 -13.42 10.56
N PRO A 20 1.57 -12.56 10.67
CA PRO A 20 0.72 -12.54 11.84
C PRO A 20 -0.01 -13.87 11.97
N SER A 21 -0.02 -14.45 13.17
CA SER A 21 -0.57 -15.80 13.44
C SER A 21 -2.06 -15.94 13.11
N TYR A 22 -2.78 -14.82 13.10
CA TYR A 22 -4.20 -14.74 12.79
C TYR A 22 -4.51 -14.68 11.30
N ALA A 23 -3.52 -14.39 10.44
CA ALA A 23 -3.75 -14.23 9.02
C ALA A 23 -3.57 -15.56 8.28
N SER A 24 -4.60 -15.97 7.54
CA SER A 24 -4.46 -17.05 6.57
C SER A 24 -3.81 -16.52 5.30
N PHE A 25 -2.60 -16.98 5.01
CA PHE A 25 -1.88 -16.74 3.76
C PHE A 25 -1.15 -18.03 3.34
N SER A 26 -0.72 -18.12 2.08
CA SER A 26 -0.02 -19.32 1.58
C SER A 26 1.35 -18.97 1.01
N GLU A 27 2.39 -19.55 1.62
CA GLU A 27 3.76 -19.45 1.12
C GLU A 27 3.99 -20.28 -0.15
N ARG A 28 3.12 -21.27 -0.43
CA ARG A 28 3.18 -22.05 -1.67
C ARG A 28 2.52 -21.35 -2.86
N LEU A 29 1.70 -20.33 -2.60
CA LEU A 29 1.00 -19.57 -3.63
C LEU A 29 1.78 -18.31 -4.04
N PRO A 30 1.49 -17.75 -5.24
CA PRO A 30 2.10 -16.51 -5.70
C PRO A 30 1.92 -15.34 -4.72
N CYS A 31 2.80 -14.35 -4.80
CA CYS A 31 2.85 -13.22 -3.85
C CYS A 31 1.51 -12.51 -3.64
N VAL A 32 0.64 -12.44 -4.64
CA VAL A 32 -0.74 -11.94 -4.52
C VAL A 32 -1.56 -12.54 -3.37
N HIS A 33 -1.23 -13.76 -2.93
CA HIS A 33 -1.89 -14.45 -1.80
C HIS A 33 -1.13 -14.32 -0.47
N ARG A 34 -0.11 -13.46 -0.41
CA ARG A 34 0.76 -13.28 0.76
C ARG A 34 0.52 -11.96 1.47
N ILE A 35 -0.69 -11.41 1.33
CA ILE A 35 -1.18 -10.24 2.08
C ILE A 35 -0.22 -9.04 2.04
N GLY A 36 0.51 -8.83 0.94
CA GLY A 36 1.45 -7.71 0.83
C GLY A 36 2.81 -7.95 1.47
N ARG A 37 3.21 -9.18 1.79
CA ARG A 37 4.52 -9.48 2.41
C ARG A 37 5.70 -9.46 1.43
N CYS A 38 5.47 -9.40 0.12
CA CYS A 38 6.55 -9.43 -0.88
C CYS A 38 7.19 -8.06 -1.16
N PHE A 39 6.75 -6.99 -0.52
CA PHE A 39 7.38 -5.68 -0.67
C PHE A 39 7.30 -4.90 0.64
N ASP A 40 8.15 -3.90 0.77
CA ASP A 40 8.12 -2.90 1.83
C ASP A 40 7.53 -1.61 1.26
N ALA A 41 6.90 -0.81 2.11
CA ALA A 41 6.29 0.45 1.72
C ALA A 41 6.50 1.53 2.79
N THR A 42 6.56 2.78 2.35
CA THR A 42 6.47 3.95 3.22
C THR A 42 5.32 4.85 2.77
N ILE A 43 4.76 5.63 3.71
CA ILE A 43 3.78 6.68 3.42
C ILE A 43 4.21 7.95 4.13
N GLY A 44 4.47 9.02 3.38
CA GLY A 44 5.04 10.27 3.92
C GLY A 44 6.34 10.06 4.69
N GLY A 45 7.20 9.18 4.17
CA GLY A 45 8.47 8.78 4.77
C GLY A 45 8.34 7.88 6.01
N LYS A 46 7.13 7.48 6.41
CA LYS A 46 6.90 6.62 7.58
C LYS A 46 6.78 5.15 7.19
N PRO A 47 7.34 4.22 7.97
CA PRO A 47 7.28 2.80 7.64
C PRO A 47 5.86 2.26 7.76
N VAL A 48 5.49 1.38 6.83
CA VAL A 48 4.28 0.56 6.91
C VAL A 48 4.63 -0.74 7.66
N GLU A 49 4.05 -0.92 8.83
CA GLU A 49 4.31 -2.05 9.73
C GLU A 49 3.18 -3.07 9.71
N VAL A 50 3.47 -4.33 10.01
CA VAL A 50 2.42 -5.34 10.21
C VAL A 50 1.71 -5.08 11.53
N ILE A 51 0.40 -5.31 11.57
CA ILE A 51 -0.33 -5.43 12.82
C ILE A 51 -0.02 -6.83 13.37
N ALA A 52 0.85 -6.93 14.36
CA ALA A 52 1.26 -8.23 14.90
C ALA A 52 0.23 -8.81 15.89
N ASP A 53 -0.43 -7.93 16.65
CA ASP A 53 -1.37 -8.32 17.69
C ASP A 53 -2.78 -8.60 17.12
N LYS A 54 -3.34 -9.75 17.49
CA LYS A 54 -4.67 -10.17 17.01
C LYS A 54 -5.78 -9.27 17.55
N ALA A 55 -5.69 -8.81 18.80
CA ALA A 55 -6.75 -8.00 19.39
C ALA A 55 -6.81 -6.62 18.74
N GLU A 56 -5.65 -6.03 18.42
CA GLU A 56 -5.55 -4.83 17.60
C GLU A 56 -6.19 -5.03 16.21
N PHE A 57 -5.82 -6.11 15.52
CA PHE A 57 -6.40 -6.43 14.21
C PHE A 57 -7.92 -6.59 14.27
N ASP A 58 -8.43 -7.35 15.22
CA ASP A 58 -9.87 -7.59 15.36
C ASP A 58 -10.63 -6.29 15.67
N LYS A 59 -10.04 -5.41 16.50
CA LYS A 59 -10.60 -4.09 16.81
C LYS A 59 -10.64 -3.20 15.57
N LEU A 60 -9.56 -3.15 14.80
CA LEU A 60 -9.50 -2.37 13.56
C LEU A 60 -10.49 -2.93 12.52
N LYS A 61 -10.55 -4.25 12.36
CA LYS A 61 -11.49 -4.92 11.46
C LYS A 61 -12.94 -4.57 11.80
N ALA A 62 -13.32 -4.67 13.08
CA ALA A 62 -14.66 -4.31 13.53
C ALA A 62 -14.96 -2.83 13.25
N LEU A 63 -14.01 -1.93 13.49
CA LEU A 63 -14.15 -0.51 13.18
C LEU A 63 -14.36 -0.28 11.68
N LEU A 64 -13.50 -0.85 10.82
CA LEU A 64 -13.59 -0.67 9.37
C LEU A 64 -14.92 -1.18 8.80
N GLN A 65 -15.44 -2.30 9.32
CA GLN A 65 -16.76 -2.81 8.94
C GLN A 65 -17.90 -1.81 9.22
N THR A 66 -17.76 -0.97 10.25
CA THR A 66 -18.75 0.08 10.56
C THR A 66 -18.59 1.33 9.69
N LEU A 67 -17.37 1.64 9.24
CA LEU A 67 -17.07 2.87 8.50
C LEU A 67 -17.22 2.67 6.98
N ASN A 68 -16.71 1.55 6.45
CA ASN A 68 -16.74 1.25 5.03
C ASN A 68 -16.61 -0.27 4.79
N ASN A 69 -17.70 -0.92 4.40
CA ASN A 69 -17.75 -2.37 4.17
C ASN A 69 -17.04 -2.83 2.87
N HIS A 70 -16.57 -1.90 2.03
CA HIS A 70 -15.78 -2.22 0.84
C HIS A 70 -14.28 -2.34 1.12
N VAL A 71 -13.82 -1.85 2.28
CA VAL A 71 -12.43 -1.98 2.72
C VAL A 71 -12.19 -3.43 3.14
N ARG A 72 -11.17 -4.07 2.55
CA ARG A 72 -10.78 -5.44 2.93
C ARG A 72 -10.05 -5.46 4.27
N ASP A 73 -9.83 -6.66 4.82
CA ASP A 73 -9.05 -6.85 6.04
C ASP A 73 -7.67 -6.14 5.95
N VAL A 74 -7.47 -5.14 6.80
CA VAL A 74 -6.25 -4.34 6.89
C VAL A 74 -5.26 -5.02 7.83
N HIS A 75 -4.12 -5.42 7.30
CA HIS A 75 -3.08 -6.15 8.04
C HIS A 75 -1.85 -5.28 8.36
N TRP A 76 -1.84 -4.05 7.86
CA TRP A 76 -0.70 -3.15 7.93
C TRP A 76 -1.13 -1.79 8.47
N ILE A 77 -0.21 -1.08 9.10
CA ILE A 77 -0.48 0.21 9.74
C ILE A 77 0.73 1.13 9.64
N VAL A 78 0.48 2.43 9.43
CA VAL A 78 1.45 3.47 9.76
C VAL A 78 1.16 3.93 11.18
N ARG A 79 2.07 3.61 12.11
CA ARG A 79 1.87 3.82 13.56
C ARG A 79 1.79 5.29 13.93
N GLU A 80 2.68 6.09 13.35
CA GLU A 80 2.76 7.52 13.60
C GLU A 80 1.87 8.30 12.62
N PRO A 81 1.16 9.35 13.06
CA PRO A 81 0.34 10.16 12.16
C PRO A 81 1.13 10.85 11.04
N VAL A 82 0.62 10.81 9.81
CA VAL A 82 1.25 11.39 8.61
C VAL A 82 0.71 12.79 8.35
N LYS A 83 1.55 13.73 7.92
CA LYS A 83 1.07 15.07 7.50
C LYS A 83 0.31 14.97 6.17
N GLY A 84 -0.78 15.71 6.04
CA GLY A 84 -1.64 15.70 4.85
C GLY A 84 -0.90 15.96 3.54
N THR A 85 0.08 16.87 3.56
CA THR A 85 0.92 17.22 2.40
C THR A 85 1.93 16.13 2.00
N LEU A 86 2.17 15.15 2.87
CA LEU A 86 3.10 14.03 2.61
C LEU A 86 2.36 12.70 2.47
N ALA A 87 1.05 12.66 2.73
CA ALA A 87 0.29 11.42 2.80
C ALA A 87 0.11 10.72 1.44
N LEU A 88 0.32 11.44 0.34
CA LEU A 88 0.32 10.90 -1.03
C LEU A 88 1.72 10.44 -1.49
N GLU A 89 2.77 10.71 -0.72
CA GLU A 89 4.13 10.21 -1.01
C GLU A 89 4.21 8.74 -0.58
N VAL A 90 3.95 7.83 -1.52
CA VAL A 90 4.01 6.38 -1.30
C VAL A 90 5.20 5.80 -2.05
N GLU A 91 6.16 5.24 -1.32
CA GLU A 91 7.30 4.53 -1.92
C GLU A 91 7.16 3.04 -1.68
N THR A 92 7.54 2.23 -2.68
CA THR A 92 7.53 0.77 -2.58
C THR A 92 8.84 0.15 -3.04
N ARG A 93 9.17 -1.02 -2.47
CA ARG A 93 10.32 -1.82 -2.92
C ARG A 93 10.10 -3.29 -2.66
N ALA A 94 10.40 -4.15 -3.64
CA ALA A 94 10.47 -5.60 -3.41
C ALA A 94 11.51 -5.92 -2.33
N ASN A 95 11.10 -6.67 -1.30
CA ASN A 95 12.00 -7.08 -0.23
C ASN A 95 12.67 -8.42 -0.54
N THR A 96 13.53 -8.94 0.34
CA THR A 96 14.25 -10.20 0.12
C THR A 96 13.31 -11.39 -0.16
N LEU A 97 12.09 -11.40 0.42
CA LEU A 97 11.09 -12.43 0.14
C LEU A 97 10.52 -12.28 -1.27
N GLY A 98 10.19 -11.05 -1.67
CA GLY A 98 9.48 -10.77 -2.89
C GLY A 98 10.35 -10.64 -4.13
N LEU A 99 11.59 -10.17 -4.02
CA LEU A 99 12.47 -9.97 -5.18
C LEU A 99 12.54 -11.18 -6.13
N PRO A 100 12.69 -12.44 -5.67
CA PRO A 100 12.67 -13.58 -6.58
C PRO A 100 11.29 -13.84 -7.23
N LEU A 101 10.19 -13.37 -6.64
CA LEU A 101 8.81 -13.74 -6.95
C LEU A 101 8.03 -12.65 -7.70
N VAL A 102 8.01 -11.41 -7.19
CA VAL A 102 7.43 -10.24 -7.86
C VAL A 102 8.42 -9.58 -8.81
N GLY A 103 9.73 -9.69 -8.53
CA GLY A 103 10.77 -9.02 -9.32
C GLY A 103 10.93 -7.55 -8.94
N ASP A 104 11.86 -6.87 -9.61
CA ASP A 104 12.03 -5.42 -9.49
C ASP A 104 10.79 -4.66 -9.98
N GLU A 105 10.69 -3.41 -9.55
CA GLU A 105 9.57 -2.54 -9.86
C GLU A 105 9.48 -2.32 -11.37
N LYS A 106 8.28 -2.49 -11.90
CA LYS A 106 7.99 -2.30 -13.32
C LYS A 106 7.51 -0.88 -13.59
N GLU A 107 6.63 -0.37 -12.73
CA GLU A 107 5.89 0.89 -12.81
C GLU A 107 5.68 1.41 -11.37
N GLU A 108 5.33 2.70 -11.23
CA GLU A 108 4.95 3.28 -9.93
C GLU A 108 3.82 2.47 -9.25
N PRO A 109 3.77 2.43 -7.91
CA PRO A 109 2.73 1.70 -7.20
C PRO A 109 1.35 2.29 -7.49
N ASP A 110 0.38 1.41 -7.72
CA ASP A 110 -1.03 1.77 -7.84
C ASP A 110 -1.63 1.86 -6.42
N VAL A 111 -2.13 3.04 -6.06
CA VAL A 111 -2.63 3.34 -4.71
C VAL A 111 -4.09 3.77 -4.78
N THR A 112 -4.96 3.02 -4.12
CA THR A 112 -6.36 3.43 -3.90
C THR A 112 -6.54 3.89 -2.46
N GLY A 113 -6.98 5.15 -2.28
CA GLY A 113 -7.29 5.72 -0.97
C GLY A 113 -8.78 5.62 -0.62
N TYR A 114 -9.08 5.30 0.63
CA TYR A 114 -10.43 5.29 1.19
C TYR A 114 -10.50 6.22 2.39
N ALA A 115 -11.24 7.32 2.27
CA ALA A 115 -11.58 8.19 3.39
C ALA A 115 -12.54 7.45 4.34
N LEU A 116 -12.15 7.28 5.60
CA LEU A 116 -12.94 6.52 6.59
C LEU A 116 -13.82 7.42 7.47
N ASP A 117 -13.51 8.71 7.52
CA ASP A 117 -14.22 9.70 8.33
C ASP A 117 -15.13 10.61 7.50
N GLY A 118 -15.37 10.26 6.23
CA GLY A 118 -16.16 11.08 5.31
C GLY A 118 -15.44 12.35 4.85
N GLN A 119 -14.11 12.34 4.83
CA GLN A 119 -13.33 13.43 4.25
C GLN A 119 -13.66 13.57 2.76
N ASP A 120 -13.78 14.82 2.32
CA ASP A 120 -13.99 15.13 0.91
C ASP A 120 -12.66 14.98 0.16
N LEU A 121 -12.68 14.21 -0.92
CA LEU A 121 -11.53 13.95 -1.76
C LEU A 121 -11.89 14.44 -3.17
N GLU A 122 -11.25 15.52 -3.59
CA GLU A 122 -11.36 16.05 -4.94
C GLU A 122 -10.81 15.02 -5.92
N SER A 123 -11.68 14.50 -6.79
CA SER A 123 -11.33 13.56 -7.85
C SER A 123 -12.04 13.89 -9.16
N GLU A 124 -11.43 13.44 -10.25
CA GLU A 124 -12.03 13.48 -11.59
C GLU A 124 -12.13 12.06 -12.16
N SER A 125 -13.24 11.80 -12.87
CA SER A 125 -13.41 10.57 -13.61
C SER A 125 -12.53 10.55 -14.86
N GLU A 126 -11.67 9.55 -14.96
CA GLU A 126 -10.81 9.31 -16.12
C GLU A 126 -11.16 7.96 -16.78
N LEU A 127 -11.16 7.92 -18.11
CA LEU A 127 -11.28 6.68 -18.89
C LEU A 127 -9.89 6.17 -19.24
N VAL A 128 -9.47 5.08 -18.61
CA VAL A 128 -8.15 4.47 -18.82
C VAL A 128 -8.29 3.24 -19.72
N ALA A 129 -7.56 3.23 -20.83
CA ALA A 129 -7.51 2.09 -21.74
C ALA A 129 -6.41 1.10 -21.32
N GLN A 130 -6.79 -0.11 -20.93
CA GLN A 130 -5.85 -1.18 -20.63
C GLN A 130 -5.38 -1.85 -21.92
N GLN A 131 -4.20 -1.47 -22.40
CA GLN A 131 -3.63 -1.96 -23.65
C GLN A 131 -3.34 -3.46 -23.68
N SER A 132 -3.15 -4.08 -22.50
CA SER A 132 -2.83 -5.50 -22.33
C SER A 132 -4.05 -6.42 -22.38
N VAL A 133 -5.26 -5.88 -22.24
CA VAL A 133 -6.50 -6.66 -22.23
C VAL A 133 -7.38 -6.24 -23.39
N ARG A 134 -7.82 -7.19 -24.21
CA ARG A 134 -8.63 -6.92 -25.38
C ARG A 134 -9.94 -7.71 -25.36
N VAL A 135 -11.03 -7.05 -25.75
CA VAL A 135 -12.33 -7.67 -26.02
C VAL A 135 -12.67 -7.39 -27.47
N ASN A 136 -12.87 -8.45 -28.26
CA ASN A 136 -13.08 -8.35 -29.72
C ASN A 136 -11.97 -7.54 -30.44
N GLY A 137 -10.73 -7.69 -29.99
CA GLY A 137 -9.55 -7.02 -30.57
C GLY A 137 -9.34 -5.57 -30.14
N GLN A 138 -10.32 -4.95 -29.46
CA GLN A 138 -10.24 -3.60 -28.92
C GLN A 138 -9.74 -3.60 -27.47
N PRO A 139 -8.90 -2.65 -27.04
CA PRO A 139 -8.52 -2.49 -25.64
C PRO A 139 -9.75 -2.31 -24.74
N VAL A 140 -9.71 -2.94 -23.56
CA VAL A 140 -10.72 -2.70 -22.53
C VAL A 140 -10.52 -1.31 -21.93
N VAL A 141 -11.60 -0.55 -21.79
CA VAL A 141 -11.61 0.75 -21.13
C VAL A 141 -12.25 0.59 -19.75
N THR A 142 -11.60 1.16 -18.73
CA THR A 142 -12.10 1.22 -17.37
C THR A 142 -12.24 2.67 -16.94
N GLN A 143 -13.33 3.00 -16.25
CA GLN A 143 -13.45 4.28 -15.56
C GLN A 143 -12.74 4.19 -14.22
N GLN A 144 -11.94 5.21 -13.89
CA GLN A 144 -11.24 5.37 -12.62
C GLN A 144 -11.46 6.78 -12.09
N GLU A 145 -11.54 6.93 -10.77
CA GLU A 145 -11.53 8.24 -10.11
C GLU A 145 -10.08 8.56 -9.69
N THR A 146 -9.53 9.64 -10.23
CA THR A 146 -8.16 10.08 -9.95
C THR A 146 -8.20 11.32 -9.07
N LEU A 147 -7.46 11.33 -7.96
CA LEU A 147 -7.37 12.49 -7.09
C LEU A 147 -6.73 13.67 -7.83
N THR A 148 -7.31 14.86 -7.69
CA THR A 148 -6.80 16.11 -8.30
C THR A 148 -6.10 17.02 -7.28
N GLN A 149 -6.30 16.76 -6.00
CA GLN A 149 -5.61 17.42 -4.89
C GLN A 149 -4.25 16.78 -4.58
N ASP A 150 -3.30 17.60 -4.12
CA ASP A 150 -1.94 17.19 -3.74
C ASP A 150 -1.75 16.93 -2.23
N PHE A 151 -2.85 16.92 -1.48
CA PHE A 151 -2.86 16.66 -0.04
C PHE A 151 -4.06 15.79 0.37
N LEU A 152 -3.96 15.19 1.57
CA LEU A 152 -5.11 14.56 2.22
C LEU A 152 -5.59 15.38 3.42
N PRO A 153 -6.91 15.64 3.54
CA PRO A 153 -7.50 16.22 4.74
C PRO A 153 -7.21 15.38 6.01
N PRO A 154 -7.16 15.98 7.20
CA PRO A 154 -6.98 15.23 8.44
C PRO A 154 -8.08 14.17 8.67
N GLY A 155 -7.69 13.05 9.28
CA GLY A 155 -8.60 11.96 9.68
C GLY A 155 -8.05 10.58 9.29
N ARG A 156 -8.91 9.56 9.32
CA ARG A 156 -8.51 8.16 9.14
C ARG A 156 -8.68 7.71 7.69
N TYR A 157 -7.72 6.94 7.22
CA TYR A 157 -7.71 6.39 5.87
C TYR A 157 -7.37 4.90 5.87
N ALA A 158 -7.85 4.20 4.85
CA ALA A 158 -7.29 2.92 4.44
C ALA A 158 -6.71 3.07 3.03
N PHE A 159 -5.48 2.62 2.81
CA PHE A 159 -4.84 2.58 1.49
C PHE A 159 -4.71 1.14 1.02
N ALA A 160 -5.09 0.89 -0.24
CA ALA A 160 -4.73 -0.32 -0.95
C ALA A 160 -3.53 -0.01 -1.87
N ILE A 161 -2.34 -0.43 -1.47
CA ILE A 161 -1.09 -0.21 -2.23
C ILE A 161 -0.77 -1.48 -3.00
N LYS A 162 -0.74 -1.40 -4.32
CA LYS A 162 -0.42 -2.51 -5.22
C LYS A 162 0.96 -2.30 -5.83
N TYR A 163 1.87 -3.22 -5.51
CA TYR A 163 3.20 -3.26 -6.10
C TYR A 163 3.19 -4.07 -7.39
N LEU A 164 3.59 -3.45 -8.50
CA LEU A 164 3.67 -4.06 -9.83
C LEU A 164 5.12 -4.38 -10.17
N GLY A 165 5.53 -5.62 -9.90
CA GLY A 165 6.86 -6.11 -10.27
C GLY A 165 6.90 -6.69 -11.68
N ARG A 166 8.12 -6.87 -12.21
CA ARG A 166 8.35 -7.43 -13.56
C ARG A 166 7.89 -8.88 -13.75
N LYS A 167 7.75 -9.65 -12.67
CA LYS A 167 7.38 -11.08 -12.71
C LYS A 167 5.95 -11.31 -12.23
N ASN A 168 5.52 -10.56 -11.21
CA ASN A 168 4.21 -10.69 -10.59
C ASN A 168 3.90 -9.41 -9.78
N TRP A 169 2.79 -9.41 -9.07
CA TRP A 169 2.36 -8.31 -8.21
C TRP A 169 1.95 -8.81 -6.82
N ASP A 170 1.87 -7.87 -5.88
CA ASP A 170 1.35 -8.08 -4.53
C ASP A 170 0.60 -6.81 -4.08
N ARG A 171 -0.18 -6.89 -3.00
CA ARG A 171 -0.95 -5.74 -2.49
C ARG A 171 -1.04 -5.72 -0.97
N LYS A 172 -0.82 -4.54 -0.38
CA LYS A 172 -1.05 -4.25 1.05
C LYS A 172 -2.32 -3.44 1.22
N TRP A 173 -3.07 -3.76 2.27
CA TRP A 173 -4.09 -2.87 2.83
C TRP A 173 -3.54 -2.27 4.11
N VAL A 174 -3.44 -0.95 4.16
CA VAL A 174 -2.74 -0.18 5.20
C VAL A 174 -3.71 0.80 5.87
N PHE A 175 -3.74 0.84 7.18
CA PHE A 175 -4.42 1.88 7.94
C PHE A 175 -3.45 3.01 8.28
N LEU A 176 -3.90 4.25 8.18
CA LEU A 176 -3.14 5.42 8.60
C LEU A 176 -4.06 6.52 9.15
N THR A 177 -3.48 7.38 9.97
CA THR A 177 -4.11 8.62 10.43
C THR A 177 -3.35 9.80 9.84
N VAL A 178 -4.08 10.72 9.22
CA VAL A 178 -3.57 11.95 8.64
C VAL A 178 -3.86 13.12 9.57
N VAL A 179 -2.87 14.00 9.74
CA VAL A 179 -2.95 15.25 10.50
C VAL A 179 -2.62 16.42 9.59
N LYS A 180 -2.89 17.65 10.07
CA LYS A 180 -2.52 18.88 9.36
C LYS A 180 -1.00 19.00 9.17
#